data_AF-A0A448WJN5-F1
#
_entry.id   AF-A0A448WJN5-F1
#
_cell.length_a   1.000
_cell.length_b   1.000
_cell.length_c   1.000
_cell.angle_alpha   90.00
_cell.angle_beta   90.00
_cell.angle_gamma   90.00
#
_symmetry.space_group_name_H-M   'P 1'
#
loop_
_entity.id
_entity.type
_entity.pdbx_description
1 polymer ?
#
loop_
_entity_poly.entity_id
_entity_poly.type
_entity_poly.pdbx_seq_one_letter_code
_entity_poly.pdbx_strand_id
1 'polypeptide(L)'
;MGIFIGFSQRVDYDYTWTTWPAEKGRLVNVFLGIPYAALPIDDLRFRRPKPAYLNTRYPWFAKSYRPCCIQSSKMIQNMDEDCLYLNIFYPNRTNDPLTTRYPVIIFIHGGDYNSGCSRFYPGHALASQGAVVITFNFRLGPLGFLATGDFASPGNYGLWDHIFVFEWVKKYIEWFRGDKDRITLLGHGSGAASIGVHIVSPLTRGRIAK
;
A
#
# COMPACT_ATOMS: atom_id res chain seq x y z
N MET A 1 16.69 -6.18 -0.17
CA MET A 1 15.96 -4.90 -0.12
C MET A 1 16.91 -3.84 -0.62
N GLY A 2 16.49 -2.95 -1.53
CA GLY A 2 17.30 -1.78 -1.89
C GLY A 2 17.26 -0.73 -0.77
N ILE A 3 18.10 0.30 -0.87
CA ILE A 3 18.04 1.45 0.04
C ILE A 3 16.93 2.38 -0.45
N PHE A 4 16.01 2.79 0.43
CA PHE A 4 14.98 3.77 0.10
C PHE A 4 15.29 5.12 0.71
N ILE A 5 15.10 6.19 -0.06
CA ILE A 5 15.21 7.57 0.41
C ILE A 5 13.81 8.20 0.41
N GLY A 6 13.26 8.38 1.61
CA GLY A 6 12.02 9.11 1.86
C GLY A 6 12.26 10.55 2.28
N PHE A 7 11.28 11.13 2.96
CA PHE A 7 11.35 12.45 3.59
C PHE A 7 10.55 12.46 4.91
N SER A 8 10.79 13.44 5.77
CA SER A 8 9.96 13.67 6.95
C SER A 8 9.03 14.86 6.71
N GLN A 9 7.80 14.78 7.19
CA GLN A 9 6.81 15.84 7.09
C GLN A 9 6.17 16.08 8.46
N ARG A 10 5.89 17.36 8.76
CA ARG A 10 5.13 17.75 9.93
C ARG A 10 3.63 17.61 9.64
N VAL A 11 2.92 17.00 10.57
CA VAL A 11 1.47 16.82 10.49
C VAL A 11 0.81 18.01 11.17
N ASP A 12 0.52 19.04 10.37
CA ASP A 12 -0.20 20.23 10.78
C ASP A 12 -1.57 20.22 10.10
N TYR A 13 -2.51 19.45 10.65
CA TYR A 13 -3.89 19.55 10.20
C TYR A 13 -4.60 20.69 10.93
N ASP A 14 -5.03 21.69 10.18
CA ASP A 14 -6.04 22.65 10.63
C ASP A 14 -7.44 22.10 10.28
N TYR A 15 -7.82 20.99 10.93
CA TYR A 15 -9.24 20.62 10.94
C TYR A 15 -9.95 21.47 11.98
N THR A 16 -10.35 22.69 11.59
CA THR A 16 -11.12 23.63 12.44
C THR A 16 -12.50 23.08 12.85
N TRP A 17 -12.91 21.92 12.33
CA TRP A 17 -14.24 21.33 12.53
C TRP A 17 -14.26 19.97 13.21
N THR A 18 -13.10 19.40 13.55
CA THR A 18 -13.05 18.10 14.24
C THR A 18 -12.16 18.14 15.46
N THR A 19 -12.68 17.72 16.61
CA THR A 19 -11.95 17.54 17.88
C THR A 19 -11.02 16.33 17.89
N TRP A 20 -10.70 15.75 16.73
CA TRP A 20 -9.78 14.63 16.62
C TRP A 20 -8.39 15.05 17.09
N PRO A 21 -7.77 14.34 18.05
CA PRO A 21 -6.49 14.74 18.64
C PRO A 21 -5.34 14.31 17.73
N ALA A 22 -5.31 14.77 16.48
CA ALA A 22 -4.07 14.86 15.77
C ALA A 22 -3.25 15.95 16.49
N GLU A 23 -2.43 15.54 17.46
CA GLU A 23 -1.52 16.46 18.13
C GLU A 23 -0.71 17.20 17.06
N LYS A 24 -0.99 18.50 16.95
CA LYS A 24 -0.33 19.38 15.99
C LYS A 24 1.18 19.31 16.17
N GLY A 25 1.93 19.34 15.07
CA GLY A 25 3.38 19.40 15.11
C GLY A 25 4.12 18.07 15.25
N ARG A 26 3.43 16.91 15.23
CA ARG A 26 4.10 15.61 15.18
C ARG A 26 4.77 15.38 13.81
N LEU A 27 5.99 14.85 13.82
CA LEU A 27 6.72 14.48 12.61
C LEU A 27 6.40 13.03 12.19
N VAL A 28 6.25 12.81 10.89
CA VAL A 28 6.04 11.50 10.27
C VAL A 28 7.08 11.31 9.18
N ASN A 29 7.65 10.11 9.11
CA ASN A 29 8.51 9.70 8.01
C ASN A 29 7.66 9.10 6.90
N VAL A 30 7.92 9.54 5.66
CA VAL A 30 7.10 9.28 4.49
C VAL A 30 7.96 8.71 3.37
N PHE A 31 7.48 7.62 2.79
CA PHE A 31 8.05 6.97 1.62
C PHE A 31 6.93 6.75 0.61
N LEU A 32 7.05 7.37 -0.56
CA LEU A 32 6.02 7.33 -1.60
C LEU A 32 6.56 6.58 -2.82
N GLY A 33 5.78 5.65 -3.37
CA GLY A 33 6.12 5.00 -4.63
C GLY A 33 7.21 3.93 -4.53
N ILE A 34 7.17 3.07 -3.50
CA ILE A 34 8.04 1.90 -3.39
C ILE A 34 7.45 0.76 -4.24
N PRO A 35 8.18 0.18 -5.21
CA PRO A 35 7.68 -0.94 -5.99
C PRO A 35 7.64 -2.20 -5.13
N TYR A 36 6.48 -2.87 -5.08
CA TYR A 36 6.33 -4.14 -4.37
C TYR A 36 6.28 -5.35 -5.32
N ALA A 37 5.97 -5.12 -6.59
CA ALA A 37 5.93 -6.13 -7.64
C ALA A 37 6.62 -5.60 -8.92
N ALA A 38 6.96 -6.50 -9.83
CA ALA A 38 7.42 -6.18 -11.16
C ALA A 38 6.29 -5.55 -12.00
N LEU A 39 6.69 -4.74 -12.97
CA LEU A 39 5.81 -4.08 -13.93
C LEU A 39 4.87 -5.09 -14.61
N PRO A 40 3.54 -4.93 -14.53
CA PRO A 40 2.58 -5.88 -15.10
C PRO A 40 2.31 -5.60 -16.59
N ILE A 41 3.36 -5.30 -17.36
CA ILE A 41 3.30 -4.99 -18.80
C ILE A 41 3.76 -6.18 -19.65
N ASP A 42 3.54 -6.09 -20.96
CA ASP A 42 3.91 -7.12 -21.93
C ASP A 42 3.43 -8.52 -21.51
N ASP A 43 4.34 -9.49 -21.41
CA ASP A 43 4.04 -10.87 -21.02
C ASP A 43 3.52 -11.02 -19.57
N LEU A 44 3.67 -9.98 -18.74
CA LEU A 44 3.15 -9.93 -17.37
C LEU A 44 1.74 -9.34 -17.30
N ARG A 45 1.20 -8.80 -18.41
CA ARG A 45 -0.19 -8.38 -18.48
C ARG A 45 -1.10 -9.60 -18.34
N PHE A 46 -2.16 -9.48 -17.53
CA PHE A 46 -3.07 -10.59 -17.19
C PHE A 46 -2.35 -11.80 -16.59
N ARG A 47 -1.28 -11.58 -15.81
CA ARG A 47 -0.60 -12.62 -15.04
C ARG A 47 -0.54 -12.26 -13.57
N ARG A 48 -0.27 -13.27 -12.72
CA ARG A 48 0.06 -13.05 -11.31
C ARG A 48 1.29 -12.14 -11.20
N PRO A 49 1.33 -11.23 -10.22
CA PRO A 49 2.48 -10.36 -10.00
C PRO A 49 3.74 -11.20 -9.74
N LYS A 50 4.89 -10.61 -10.11
CA LYS A 50 6.22 -11.19 -9.89
C LYS A 50 7.02 -10.27 -8.96
N PRO A 51 8.04 -10.78 -8.26
CA PRO A 51 8.85 -9.94 -7.37
C PRO A 51 9.49 -8.77 -8.13
N ALA A 52 9.44 -7.57 -7.54
CA ALA A 52 10.12 -6.41 -8.09
C ALA A 52 11.65 -6.62 -8.09
N TYR A 53 12.31 -6.26 -9.20
CA TYR A 53 13.76 -6.17 -9.24
C TYR A 53 14.18 -4.73 -8.91
N LEU A 54 14.77 -4.55 -7.72
CA LEU A 54 15.39 -3.28 -7.33
C LEU A 54 16.90 -3.40 -7.51
N ASN A 55 17.48 -2.50 -8.30
CA ASN A 55 18.93 -2.38 -8.38
C ASN A 55 19.47 -1.92 -7.02
N THR A 56 20.17 -2.81 -6.32
CA THR A 56 20.70 -2.53 -4.98
C THR A 56 21.95 -1.65 -4.99
N ARG A 57 22.52 -1.34 -6.16
CA ARG A 57 23.69 -0.48 -6.29
C ARG A 57 23.38 0.99 -6.00
N TYR A 58 22.15 1.42 -6.25
CA TYR A 58 21.73 2.81 -6.09
C TYR A 58 20.48 2.91 -5.21
N PRO A 59 20.35 3.98 -4.40
CA PRO A 59 19.15 4.18 -3.61
C PRO A 59 17.95 4.50 -4.50
N TRP A 60 16.78 4.02 -4.11
CA TRP A 60 15.50 4.34 -4.72
C TRP A 60 14.87 5.55 -4.02
N PHE A 61 14.59 6.60 -4.80
CA PHE A 61 13.99 7.84 -4.30
C PHE A 61 12.47 7.69 -4.18
N ALA A 62 12.01 7.38 -2.96
CA ALA A 62 10.60 7.21 -2.62
C ALA A 62 9.99 8.54 -2.13
N LYS A 63 10.03 9.57 -2.97
CA LYS A 63 9.64 10.95 -2.60
C LYS A 63 8.35 11.45 -3.26
N SER A 64 7.82 10.75 -4.24
CA SER A 64 6.62 11.15 -4.98
C SER A 64 5.67 9.98 -5.17
N TYR A 65 4.37 10.28 -5.19
CA TYR A 65 3.36 9.30 -5.57
C TYR A 65 3.59 8.84 -7.01
N ARG A 66 3.37 7.55 -7.23
CA ARG A 66 3.43 6.93 -8.56
C ARG A 66 2.05 7.01 -9.25
N PRO A 67 1.98 6.79 -10.57
CA PRO A 67 0.73 6.82 -11.29
C PRO A 67 -0.34 5.92 -10.67
N CYS A 68 -1.59 6.31 -10.81
CA CYS A 68 -2.71 5.44 -10.46
C CYS A 68 -2.82 4.32 -11.51
N CYS A 69 -3.40 3.18 -11.17
CA CYS A 69 -3.66 2.16 -12.19
C CYS A 69 -4.65 2.66 -13.24
N ILE A 70 -4.49 2.19 -14.48
CA ILE A 70 -5.43 2.45 -15.59
C ILE A 70 -6.88 2.17 -15.14
N GLN A 71 -7.75 3.15 -15.37
CA GLN A 71 -9.16 3.12 -14.98
C GLN A 71 -9.98 4.10 -15.83
N SER A 72 -11.30 3.95 -15.84
CA SER A 72 -12.21 4.77 -16.65
C SER A 72 -12.60 6.11 -16.02
N SER A 73 -12.12 6.40 -14.80
CA SER A 73 -12.48 7.62 -14.06
C SER A 73 -11.91 8.88 -14.72
N LYS A 74 -12.80 9.77 -15.18
CA LYS A 74 -12.41 11.08 -15.75
C LYS A 74 -11.78 12.04 -14.74
N MET A 75 -11.97 11.81 -13.44
CA MET A 75 -11.46 12.68 -12.38
C MET A 75 -10.01 12.35 -12.01
N ILE A 76 -9.50 11.20 -12.41
CA ILE A 76 -8.18 10.73 -12.04
C ILE A 76 -7.24 10.97 -13.22
N GLN A 77 -6.28 11.86 -13.04
CA GLN A 77 -5.22 12.10 -14.02
C GLN A 77 -3.94 11.33 -13.64
N ASN A 78 -3.05 11.13 -14.61
CA ASN A 78 -1.79 10.40 -14.47
C ASN A 78 -2.00 8.93 -14.08
N MET A 79 -2.39 8.13 -15.08
CA MET A 79 -2.59 6.69 -14.95
C MET A 79 -1.57 5.93 -15.79
N ASP A 80 -1.15 4.76 -15.32
CA ASP A 80 -0.21 3.87 -16.01
C ASP A 80 -0.52 2.40 -15.65
N GLU A 81 -0.08 1.46 -16.49
CA GLU A 81 0.00 0.04 -16.12
C GLU A 81 1.15 -0.21 -15.13
N ASP A 82 2.20 0.61 -15.18
CA ASP A 82 3.20 0.71 -14.13
C ASP A 82 2.61 1.41 -12.89
N CYS A 83 1.80 0.68 -12.14
CA CYS A 83 1.11 1.21 -10.97
C CYS A 83 1.33 0.40 -9.69
N LEU A 84 2.10 -0.70 -9.69
CA LEU A 84 2.24 -1.61 -8.54
C LEU A 84 3.22 -1.09 -7.47
N TYR A 85 2.79 0.00 -6.83
CA TYR A 85 3.55 0.71 -5.82
C TYR A 85 2.79 0.82 -4.49
N LEU A 86 3.56 0.86 -3.40
CA LEU A 86 3.07 1.16 -2.06
C LEU A 86 3.74 2.40 -1.48
N ASN A 87 3.07 3.00 -0.51
CA ASN A 87 3.51 4.15 0.25
C ASN A 87 3.52 3.78 1.74
N ILE A 88 4.46 4.32 2.49
CA ILE A 88 4.63 4.04 3.92
C ILE A 88 4.69 5.37 4.67
N PHE A 89 3.91 5.45 5.74
CA PHE A 89 3.89 6.55 6.69
C PHE A 89 4.13 5.97 8.07
N TYR A 90 5.15 6.43 8.79
CA TYR A 90 5.39 5.95 10.15
C TYR A 90 5.86 7.05 11.10
N PRO A 91 5.67 6.90 12.42
CA PRO A 91 5.93 7.95 13.38
C PRO A 91 7.43 8.29 13.44
N ASN A 92 7.77 9.57 13.35
CA ASN A 92 9.11 10.06 13.62
C ASN A 92 9.17 10.59 15.06
N ARG A 93 9.21 9.65 16.02
CA ARG A 93 9.34 9.95 17.45
C ARG A 93 10.76 9.63 17.89
N THR A 94 11.54 10.68 18.15
CA THR A 94 12.94 10.62 18.60
C THR A 94 13.07 10.13 20.04
N ASN A 95 12.04 10.31 20.86
CA ASN A 95 12.02 9.90 22.26
C ASN A 95 11.72 8.41 22.43
N ASP A 96 11.16 7.75 21.41
CA ASP A 96 10.81 6.34 21.47
C ASP A 96 12.06 5.50 21.19
N PRO A 97 12.39 4.49 22.04
CA PRO A 97 13.52 3.60 21.82
C PRO A 97 13.57 3.03 20.41
N LEU A 98 14.75 2.87 19.81
CA LEU A 98 14.89 2.29 18.46
C LEU A 98 14.30 0.87 18.33
N THR A 99 14.14 0.18 19.46
CA THR A 99 13.49 -1.13 19.57
C THR A 99 11.96 -1.07 19.52
N THR A 100 11.35 0.10 19.75
CA THR A 100 9.89 0.26 19.65
C THR A 100 9.40 -0.13 18.26
N ARG A 101 8.35 -0.96 18.24
CA ARG A 101 7.63 -1.38 17.05
C ARG A 101 6.18 -0.92 17.14
N TYR A 102 5.67 -0.32 16.08
CA TYR A 102 4.31 0.21 16.00
C TYR A 102 3.39 -0.79 15.30
N PRO A 103 2.09 -0.82 15.64
CA PRO A 103 1.11 -1.58 14.87
C PRO A 103 1.10 -1.11 13.41
N VAL A 104 0.87 -2.04 12.49
CA VAL A 104 0.86 -1.79 11.05
C VAL A 104 -0.58 -1.81 10.55
N ILE A 105 -0.98 -0.79 9.81
CA ILE A 105 -2.26 -0.70 9.14
C ILE A 105 -2.01 -0.75 7.63
N ILE A 106 -2.60 -1.74 6.96
CA ILE A 106 -2.60 -1.82 5.50
C ILE A 106 -3.96 -1.34 4.99
N PHE A 107 -3.96 -0.19 4.32
CA PHE A 107 -5.16 0.42 3.76
C PHE A 107 -5.41 -0.03 2.31
N ILE A 108 -6.55 -0.66 2.07
CA ILE A 108 -7.03 -1.08 0.74
C ILE A 108 -8.13 -0.11 0.29
N HIS A 109 -7.86 0.63 -0.78
CA HIS A 109 -8.84 1.59 -1.31
C HIS A 109 -10.04 0.89 -1.97
N GLY A 110 -11.20 1.55 -1.94
CA GLY A 110 -12.39 1.13 -2.67
C GLY A 110 -12.39 1.57 -4.14
N GLY A 111 -13.57 1.49 -4.77
CA GLY A 111 -13.81 1.90 -6.15
C GLY A 111 -14.29 0.76 -7.07
N ASP A 112 -15.05 -0.19 -6.51
CA ASP A 112 -15.71 -1.29 -7.21
C ASP A 112 -14.79 -2.10 -8.13
N TYR A 113 -13.54 -2.26 -7.71
CA TYR A 113 -12.47 -2.90 -8.48
C TYR A 113 -12.16 -2.26 -9.84
N ASN A 114 -12.77 -1.12 -10.17
CA ASN A 114 -12.68 -0.44 -11.46
C ASN A 114 -12.04 0.95 -11.36
N SER A 115 -11.95 1.51 -10.16
CA SER A 115 -11.39 2.82 -9.91
C SER A 115 -10.72 2.90 -8.53
N GLY A 116 -9.97 3.98 -8.30
CA GLY A 116 -9.29 4.26 -7.03
C GLY A 116 -7.79 4.47 -7.18
N CYS A 117 -7.18 5.05 -6.15
CA CYS A 117 -5.76 5.31 -6.10
C CYS A 117 -5.28 5.55 -4.67
N SER A 118 -4.14 4.98 -4.30
CA SER A 118 -3.54 5.11 -2.96
C SER A 118 -3.24 6.56 -2.56
N ARG A 119 -2.94 7.44 -3.53
CA ARG A 119 -2.58 8.85 -3.27
C ARG A 119 -3.71 9.66 -2.64
N PHE A 120 -4.97 9.22 -2.77
CA PHE A 120 -6.12 9.89 -2.15
C PHE A 120 -6.27 9.58 -0.66
N TYR A 121 -5.46 8.64 -0.14
CA TYR A 121 -5.54 8.18 1.23
C TYR A 121 -4.17 8.32 1.92
N PRO A 122 -3.65 9.55 2.09
CA PRO A 122 -2.35 9.73 2.70
C PRO A 122 -2.40 9.36 4.20
N GLY A 123 -1.54 8.45 4.64
CA GLY A 123 -1.61 7.83 5.97
C GLY A 123 -1.07 8.66 7.15
N HIS A 124 -0.67 9.90 6.91
CA HIS A 124 0.04 10.74 7.89
C HIS A 124 -0.75 11.04 9.18
N ALA A 125 -2.06 11.25 9.12
CA ALA A 125 -2.91 11.41 10.31
C ALA A 125 -2.84 10.21 11.27
N LEU A 126 -3.02 9.01 10.73
CA LEU A 126 -2.96 7.78 11.53
C LEU A 126 -1.53 7.48 11.97
N ALA A 127 -0.55 7.77 11.12
CA ALA A 127 0.86 7.59 11.47
C ALA A 127 1.30 8.52 12.62
N SER A 128 0.78 9.75 12.70
CA SER A 128 1.09 10.64 13.82
C SER A 128 0.59 10.09 15.16
N GLN A 129 -0.41 9.20 15.16
CA GLN A 129 -0.95 8.54 16.35
C GLN A 129 -0.15 7.35 16.86
N GLY A 130 0.92 6.93 16.16
CA GLY A 130 1.73 5.80 16.58
C GLY A 130 1.39 4.50 15.88
N ALA A 131 1.06 4.57 14.58
CA ALA A 131 0.90 3.39 13.71
C ALA A 131 1.79 3.53 12.47
N VAL A 132 2.24 2.41 11.90
CA VAL A 132 2.77 2.39 10.53
C VAL A 132 1.60 2.21 9.58
N VAL A 133 1.41 3.14 8.64
CA VAL A 133 0.30 3.10 7.70
C VAL A 133 0.86 2.85 6.31
N ILE A 134 0.26 1.89 5.62
CA ILE A 134 0.67 1.46 4.29
C ILE A 134 -0.52 1.64 3.36
N THR A 135 -0.35 2.40 2.30
CA THR A 135 -1.35 2.53 1.24
C THR A 135 -0.73 2.06 -0.06
N PHE A 136 -1.49 1.43 -0.94
CA PHE A 136 -0.95 0.86 -2.16
C PHE A 136 -1.97 0.84 -3.29
N ASN A 137 -1.45 0.79 -4.50
CA ASN A 137 -2.25 0.58 -5.71
C ASN A 137 -2.26 -0.91 -6.05
N PHE A 138 -3.35 -1.40 -6.63
CA PHE A 138 -3.48 -2.75 -7.19
C PHE A 138 -4.20 -2.66 -8.53
N ARG A 139 -4.02 -3.64 -9.42
CA ARG A 139 -4.64 -3.59 -10.76
C ARG A 139 -6.17 -3.54 -10.67
N LEU A 140 -6.76 -2.72 -11.54
CA LEU A 140 -8.19 -2.44 -11.61
C LEU A 140 -8.78 -2.89 -12.96
N GLY A 141 -10.11 -2.94 -13.02
CA GLY A 141 -10.88 -3.25 -14.20
C GLY A 141 -10.45 -4.57 -14.87
N PRO A 142 -10.50 -4.65 -16.21
CA PRO A 142 -10.04 -5.83 -16.94
C PRO A 142 -8.59 -6.21 -16.64
N LEU A 143 -7.69 -5.24 -16.45
CA LEU A 143 -6.28 -5.53 -16.17
C LEU A 143 -6.08 -6.26 -14.83
N GLY A 144 -6.94 -6.00 -13.85
CA GLY A 144 -6.91 -6.66 -12.54
C GLY A 144 -7.76 -7.92 -12.45
N PHE A 145 -8.82 -8.03 -13.25
CA PHE A 145 -9.89 -9.00 -12.98
C PHE A 145 -10.40 -9.78 -14.21
N LEU A 146 -9.78 -9.63 -15.38
CA LEU A 146 -10.13 -10.45 -16.55
C LEU A 146 -9.93 -11.93 -16.25
N ALA A 147 -11.00 -12.72 -16.38
CA ALA A 147 -10.98 -14.16 -16.26
C ALA A 147 -11.60 -14.80 -17.50
N THR A 148 -10.93 -15.79 -18.08
CA THR A 148 -11.43 -16.56 -19.23
C THR A 148 -12.10 -17.86 -18.81
N GLY A 149 -12.03 -18.23 -17.52
CA GLY A 149 -12.55 -19.50 -17.01
C GLY A 149 -11.65 -20.71 -17.28
N ASP A 150 -10.46 -20.49 -17.84
CA ASP A 150 -9.45 -21.51 -18.13
C ASP A 150 -8.05 -21.07 -17.64
N PHE A 151 -7.02 -21.83 -18.03
CA PHE A 151 -5.63 -21.54 -17.64
C PHE A 151 -5.00 -20.36 -18.41
N ALA A 152 -5.65 -19.85 -19.47
CA ALA A 152 -5.12 -18.71 -20.22
C ALA A 152 -5.14 -17.45 -19.36
N SER A 153 -6.26 -17.21 -18.66
CA SER A 153 -6.40 -16.12 -17.70
C SER A 153 -7.29 -16.53 -16.51
N PRO A 154 -6.72 -17.08 -15.41
CA PRO A 154 -7.52 -17.47 -14.23
C PRO A 154 -8.11 -16.29 -13.44
N GLY A 155 -7.68 -15.05 -13.73
CA GLY A 155 -8.22 -13.83 -13.12
C GLY A 155 -7.74 -13.54 -11.70
N ASN A 156 -8.46 -12.61 -11.04
CA ASN A 156 -8.17 -12.13 -9.67
C ASN A 156 -6.76 -11.55 -9.48
N TYR A 157 -6.15 -11.01 -10.53
CA TYR A 157 -4.81 -10.44 -10.48
C TYR A 157 -4.68 -9.29 -9.48
N GLY A 158 -5.70 -8.44 -9.35
CA GLY A 158 -5.73 -7.40 -8.31
C GLY A 158 -5.70 -7.96 -6.89
N LEU A 159 -6.34 -9.10 -6.63
CA LEU A 159 -6.25 -9.78 -5.32
C LEU A 159 -4.88 -10.43 -5.11
N TRP A 160 -4.25 -10.92 -6.16
CA TRP A 160 -2.86 -11.39 -6.09
C TRP A 160 -1.89 -10.25 -5.79
N ASP A 161 -2.15 -9.04 -6.30
CA ASP A 161 -1.38 -7.84 -5.98
C ASP A 161 -1.45 -7.52 -4.48
N HIS A 162 -2.63 -7.69 -3.85
CA HIS A 162 -2.79 -7.54 -2.39
C HIS A 162 -1.90 -8.52 -1.62
N ILE A 163 -1.87 -9.80 -2.05
CA ILE A 163 -1.05 -10.84 -1.41
C ILE A 163 0.43 -10.46 -1.47
N PHE A 164 0.88 -9.94 -2.61
CA PHE A 164 2.26 -9.46 -2.76
C PHE A 164 2.58 -8.30 -1.82
N VAL A 165 1.65 -7.38 -1.61
CA VAL A 165 1.80 -6.33 -0.58
C VAL A 165 1.91 -6.96 0.80
N PHE A 166 1.06 -7.92 1.16
CA PHE A 166 1.13 -8.56 2.49
C PHE A 166 2.47 -9.26 2.72
N GLU A 167 2.97 -9.98 1.72
CA GLU A 167 4.29 -10.63 1.76
C GLU A 167 5.43 -9.61 1.85
N TRP A 168 5.35 -8.52 1.10
CA TRP A 168 6.32 -7.43 1.15
C TRP A 168 6.35 -6.79 2.55
N VAL A 169 5.18 -6.50 3.12
CA VAL A 169 5.05 -5.90 4.45
C VAL A 169 5.60 -6.82 5.51
N LYS A 170 5.19 -8.10 5.54
CA LYS A 170 5.72 -9.09 6.48
C LYS A 170 7.24 -9.20 6.43
N LYS A 171 7.83 -9.06 5.24
CA LYS A 171 9.27 -9.19 5.04
C LYS A 171 10.07 -7.94 5.42
N TYR A 172 9.51 -6.74 5.27
CA TYR A 172 10.29 -5.50 5.30
C TYR A 172 9.82 -4.44 6.30
N ILE A 173 8.64 -4.59 6.93
CA ILE A 173 8.06 -3.48 7.70
C ILE A 173 8.82 -3.14 8.99
N GLU A 174 9.61 -4.08 9.52
CA GLU A 174 10.46 -3.82 10.69
C GLU A 174 11.51 -2.73 10.44
N TRP A 175 11.96 -2.57 9.19
CA TRP A 175 12.87 -1.47 8.78
C TRP A 175 12.20 -0.09 8.89
N PHE A 176 10.88 -0.04 8.93
CA PHE A 176 10.06 1.16 9.11
C PHE A 176 9.45 1.22 10.51
N ARG A 177 10.06 0.53 11.49
CA ARG A 177 9.59 0.40 12.88
C ARG A 177 8.20 -0.24 13.00
N GLY A 178 7.72 -0.98 12.00
CA GLY A 178 6.46 -1.70 12.11
C GLY A 178 6.63 -3.05 12.80
N ASP A 179 5.62 -3.43 13.56
CA ASP A 179 5.49 -4.76 14.15
C ASP A 179 4.87 -5.72 13.12
N LYS A 180 5.68 -6.64 12.59
CA LYS A 180 5.23 -7.61 11.58
C LYS A 180 4.16 -8.57 12.11
N ASP A 181 3.99 -8.71 13.42
CA ASP A 181 3.03 -9.61 14.05
C ASP A 181 1.74 -8.90 14.49
N ARG A 182 1.69 -7.57 14.35
CA ARG A 182 0.51 -6.72 14.58
C ARG A 182 0.12 -5.92 13.33
N ILE A 183 -0.31 -6.62 12.30
CA ILE A 183 -0.80 -6.06 11.03
C ILE A 183 -2.33 -6.12 11.01
N THR A 184 -3.00 -4.99 10.82
CA THR A 184 -4.46 -4.91 10.63
C THR A 184 -4.77 -4.40 9.22
N LEU A 185 -5.79 -4.97 8.56
CA LEU A 185 -6.29 -4.44 7.30
C LEU A 185 -7.40 -3.43 7.56
N LEU A 186 -7.39 -2.33 6.81
CA LEU A 186 -8.46 -1.35 6.81
C LEU A 186 -8.84 -1.02 5.37
N GLY A 187 -10.12 -0.80 5.10
CA GLY A 187 -10.59 -0.52 3.75
C GLY A 187 -12.04 -0.09 3.73
N HIS A 188 -12.47 0.46 2.59
CA HIS A 188 -13.84 0.93 2.36
C HIS A 188 -14.34 0.40 1.01
N GLY A 189 -15.66 0.19 0.87
CA GLY A 189 -16.29 -0.31 -0.37
C GLY A 189 -15.67 -1.65 -0.82
N SER A 190 -15.24 -1.72 -2.08
CA SER A 190 -14.53 -2.90 -2.62
C SER A 190 -13.23 -3.22 -1.88
N GLY A 191 -12.61 -2.26 -1.19
CA GLY A 191 -11.47 -2.51 -0.31
C GLY A 191 -11.86 -3.34 0.92
N ALA A 192 -13.00 -3.02 1.55
CA ALA A 192 -13.55 -3.83 2.64
C ALA A 192 -14.03 -5.21 2.15
N ALA A 193 -14.64 -5.29 0.97
CA ALA A 193 -14.97 -6.57 0.35
C ALA A 193 -13.72 -7.43 0.10
N SER A 194 -12.62 -6.83 -0.36
CA SER A 194 -11.33 -7.51 -0.52
C SER A 194 -10.77 -8.05 0.79
N ILE A 195 -10.94 -7.31 1.89
CA ILE A 195 -10.58 -7.78 3.24
C ILE A 195 -11.39 -9.04 3.58
N GLY A 196 -12.72 -9.01 3.34
CA GLY A 196 -13.57 -10.19 3.53
C GLY A 196 -13.08 -11.41 2.76
N VAL A 197 -12.70 -11.24 1.48
CA VAL A 197 -12.12 -12.31 0.65
C VAL A 197 -10.81 -12.84 1.25
N HIS A 198 -9.93 -11.95 1.73
CA HIS A 198 -8.65 -12.34 2.33
C HIS A 198 -8.79 -13.01 3.70
N ILE A 199 -9.85 -12.73 4.45
CA ILE A 199 -10.13 -13.41 5.72
C ILE A 199 -10.47 -14.89 5.48
N VAL A 200 -11.23 -15.19 4.42
CA VAL A 200 -11.67 -16.57 4.11
C VAL A 200 -10.68 -17.34 3.22
N SER A 201 -9.80 -16.63 2.51
CA SER A 201 -8.85 -17.26 1.59
C SER A 201 -7.75 -18.06 2.33
N PRO A 202 -7.50 -19.32 1.93
CA PRO A 202 -6.41 -20.11 2.52
C PRO A 202 -5.03 -19.53 2.20
N LEU A 203 -4.89 -18.73 1.13
CA LEU A 203 -3.61 -18.16 0.70
C LEU A 203 -3.13 -17.04 1.63
N THR A 204 -4.03 -16.42 2.39
CA THR A 204 -3.74 -15.28 3.28
C THR A 204 -3.84 -15.63 4.76
N ARG A 205 -4.26 -16.86 5.08
CA ARG A 205 -4.31 -17.38 6.45
C ARG A 205 -2.93 -17.26 7.12
N GLY A 206 -2.89 -16.61 8.28
CA GLY A 206 -1.66 -16.40 9.06
C GLY A 206 -0.69 -15.36 8.49
N ARG A 207 -0.99 -14.76 7.32
CA ARG A 207 -0.15 -13.69 6.72
C ARG A 207 -0.57 -12.29 7.20
N ILE A 208 -1.75 -12.18 7.79
CA ILE A 208 -2.38 -10.94 8.21
C ILE A 208 -2.76 -11.14 9.69
N ALA A 209 -2.38 -10.21 10.56
CA ALA A 209 -2.83 -10.26 11.95
C ALA A 209 -4.22 -9.62 12.06
N LYS A 210 -4.85 -9.75 13.23
CA LYS A 210 -6.28 -9.50 13.44
C LYS A 210 -6.81 -8.18 12.90
#